data_AF-A0A6A5AXJ6-F1
#
_entry.id   AF-A0A6A5AXJ6-F1
#
_cell.length_a   1.000
_cell.length_b   1.000
_cell.length_c   1.000
_cell.angle_alpha   90.00
_cell.angle_beta   90.00
_cell.angle_gamma   90.00
#
_symmetry.space_group_name_H-M   'P 1'
#
loop_
_entity.id
_entity.type
_entity.pdbx_description
1 polymer ?
#
loop_
_entity_poly.entity_id
_entity_poly.type
_entity_poly.pdbx_seq_one_letter_code
_entity_poly.pdbx_strand_id
1 'polypeptide(L)'
;MKTHFIDMENNSQRAHACMLYRSTIVVNASFSEVMNAIASCKTDEYRKQMRGLYGSDFVDGVCLHKLPQTKQNRPAYFYTALKWCVLQPPSKVNGLGSDFCFLEYAGIHKETEVNEKMGFCIQQSVSMDSEVPDFAHYGLQRDTFQRT
;
A
#
# COMPACT_ATOMS: atom_id res chain seq x y z
N MET A 1 -17.06 -6.80 -5.25
CA MET A 1 -17.61 -5.94 -6.32
C MET A 1 -16.45 -5.47 -7.19
N LYS A 2 -16.60 -5.53 -8.51
CA LYS A 2 -15.61 -5.06 -9.48
C LYS A 2 -16.29 -4.02 -10.36
N THR A 3 -15.66 -2.85 -10.50
CA THR A 3 -16.18 -1.76 -11.32
C THR A 3 -15.08 -1.28 -12.25
N HIS A 4 -15.41 -1.16 -13.53
CA HIS A 4 -14.52 -0.58 -14.54
C HIS A 4 -14.76 0.92 -14.60
N PHE A 5 -13.68 1.68 -14.66
CA PHE A 5 -13.75 3.12 -14.84
C PHE A 5 -12.54 3.60 -15.64
N ILE A 6 -12.67 4.80 -16.21
CA ILE A 6 -11.56 5.48 -16.85
C ILE A 6 -11.03 6.46 -15.83
N ASP A 7 -9.76 6.29 -15.47
CA ASP A 7 -9.08 7.25 -14.61
C ASP A 7 -8.37 8.28 -15.49
N MET A 8 -8.44 9.54 -15.07
CA MET A 8 -7.83 10.67 -15.76
C MET A 8 -6.78 11.26 -14.84
N GLU A 9 -5.51 11.23 -15.26
CA GLU A 9 -4.47 11.93 -14.52
C GLU A 9 -4.74 13.45 -14.55
N ASN A 10 -4.74 14.10 -13.39
CA ASN A 10 -5.02 15.54 -13.28
C ASN A 10 -4.11 16.44 -14.13
N ASN A 11 -2.95 15.95 -14.60
CA ASN A 11 -1.95 16.72 -15.36
C ASN A 11 -1.66 16.18 -16.76
N SER A 12 -2.25 15.06 -17.16
CA SER A 12 -2.08 14.52 -18.52
C SER A 12 -3.45 14.11 -19.04
N GLN A 13 -3.83 14.50 -20.26
CA GLN A 13 -5.08 14.06 -20.88
C GLN A 13 -5.05 12.55 -21.25
N ARG A 14 -4.22 11.74 -20.56
CA ARG A 14 -4.12 10.30 -20.75
C ARG A 14 -5.14 9.63 -19.84
N ALA A 15 -6.23 9.21 -20.47
CA ALA A 15 -7.16 8.25 -19.91
C ALA A 15 -6.49 6.88 -19.84
N HIS A 16 -6.53 6.23 -18.66
CA HIS A 16 -6.13 4.83 -18.53
C HIS A 16 -7.29 4.00 -17.96
N ALA A 17 -7.44 2.79 -18.48
CA ALA A 17 -8.49 1.87 -18.04
C ALA A 17 -8.12 1.32 -16.67
N CYS A 18 -8.96 1.60 -15.67
CA CYS A 18 -8.76 1.19 -14.29
C CYS A 18 -9.84 0.23 -13.83
N MET A 19 -9.49 -0.54 -12.80
CA MET A 19 -10.36 -1.51 -12.20
C MET A 19 -10.40 -1.34 -10.69
N LEU A 20 -11.57 -0.97 -10.19
CA LEU A 20 -11.80 -0.88 -8.77
C LEU A 20 -12.25 -2.24 -8.25
N TYR A 21 -11.54 -2.74 -7.25
CA TYR A 21 -11.91 -3.94 -6.53
C TYR A 21 -12.34 -3.56 -5.12
N ARG A 22 -13.52 -4.02 -4.71
CA ARG A 22 -13.99 -3.95 -3.33
C ARG A 22 -14.28 -5.36 -2.84
N SER A 23 -13.66 -5.73 -1.72
CA SER A 23 -13.92 -6.97 -1.01
C SER A 23 -14.30 -6.67 0.44
N THR A 24 -15.01 -7.58 1.07
CA THR A 24 -15.36 -7.49 2.50
C THR A 24 -15.27 -8.89 3.08
N ILE A 25 -14.61 -9.01 4.23
CA ILE A 25 -14.42 -10.26 4.94
C ILE A 25 -14.64 -10.01 6.43
N VAL A 26 -15.24 -10.98 7.11
CA VAL A 26 -15.32 -11.02 8.57
C VAL A 26 -14.24 -11.98 9.05
N VAL A 27 -13.41 -11.51 9.98
CA VAL A 27 -12.28 -12.28 10.52
C VAL A 27 -12.46 -12.49 12.02
N ASN A 28 -12.02 -13.64 12.52
CA ASN A 28 -11.97 -13.92 13.95
C ASN A 28 -10.65 -13.37 14.54
N ALA A 29 -10.55 -12.05 14.61
CA ALA A 29 -9.39 -11.35 15.17
C ALA A 29 -9.83 -10.06 15.86
N SER A 30 -9.08 -9.62 16.85
CA SER A 30 -9.29 -8.33 17.50
C SER A 30 -8.95 -7.17 16.55
N PHE A 31 -9.52 -5.99 16.84
CA PHE A 31 -9.23 -4.77 16.09
C PHE A 31 -7.72 -4.48 15.98
N SER A 32 -6.97 -4.68 17.07
CA SER A 32 -5.53 -4.43 17.08
C SER A 32 -4.76 -5.44 16.22
N GLU A 33 -5.18 -6.70 16.19
CA GLU A 33 -4.56 -7.71 15.33
C GLU A 33 -4.79 -7.38 13.87
N VAL A 34 -6.00 -6.98 13.49
CA VAL A 34 -6.30 -6.54 12.12
C VAL A 34 -5.45 -5.34 11.73
N MET A 35 -5.37 -4.32 12.59
CA MET A 35 -4.53 -3.13 12.32
C MET A 35 -3.05 -3.50 12.15
N ASN A 36 -2.51 -4.36 13.02
CA ASN A 36 -1.13 -4.84 12.92
C ASN A 36 -0.89 -5.75 11.72
N ALA A 37 -1.91 -6.37 11.14
CA ALA A 37 -1.80 -7.19 9.95
C ALA A 37 -1.78 -6.35 8.65
N ILE A 38 -2.51 -5.23 8.62
CA ILE A 38 -2.67 -4.42 7.40
C ILE A 38 -1.75 -3.20 7.32
N ALA A 39 -1.16 -2.78 8.44
CA ALA A 39 -0.37 -1.55 8.52
C ALA A 39 0.91 -1.76 9.34
N SER A 40 2.06 -1.36 8.79
CA SER A 40 3.32 -1.26 9.53
C SER A 40 4.26 -0.23 8.92
N CYS A 41 4.90 0.59 9.77
CA CYS A 41 5.99 1.50 9.36
C CYS A 41 7.40 0.95 9.67
N LYS A 42 7.53 -0.34 9.98
CA LYS A 42 8.82 -1.01 10.22
C LYS A 42 9.10 -2.01 9.10
N THR A 43 10.29 -1.97 8.53
CA THR A 43 10.68 -2.82 7.39
C THR A 43 10.50 -4.32 7.67
N ASP A 44 10.94 -4.83 8.83
CA ASP A 44 10.86 -6.26 9.11
C ASP A 44 9.42 -6.76 9.25
N GLU A 45 8.57 -5.97 9.91
CA GLU A 45 7.14 -6.28 10.05
C GLU A 45 6.42 -6.16 8.70
N TYR A 46 6.75 -5.14 7.90
CA TYR A 46 6.21 -5.01 6.54
C TYR A 46 6.59 -6.21 5.66
N ARG A 47 7.85 -6.66 5.69
CA ARG A 47 8.30 -7.85 4.95
C ARG A 47 7.54 -9.11 5.39
N LYS A 48 7.30 -9.29 6.69
CA LYS A 48 6.50 -10.41 7.21
C LYS A 48 5.07 -10.36 6.67
N GLN A 49 4.42 -9.19 6.73
CA GLN A 49 3.06 -8.98 6.21
C GLN A 49 2.98 -9.31 4.71
N MET A 50 3.89 -8.77 3.90
CA MET A 50 3.89 -8.97 2.46
C MET A 50 4.19 -10.42 2.06
N ARG A 51 5.12 -11.09 2.75
CA ARG A 51 5.32 -12.54 2.57
C ARG A 51 4.09 -13.35 2.93
N GLY A 52 3.36 -12.97 3.98
CA GLY A 52 2.10 -13.61 4.34
C GLY A 52 1.02 -13.44 3.25
N LEU A 53 0.94 -12.26 2.62
CA LEU A 53 -0.08 -11.94 1.63
C LEU A 53 0.21 -12.50 0.24
N TYR A 54 1.46 -12.43 -0.21
CA TYR A 54 1.87 -12.78 -1.59
C TYR A 54 2.74 -14.04 -1.66
N GLY A 55 3.13 -14.63 -0.53
CA GLY A 55 3.95 -15.83 -0.51
C GLY A 55 5.27 -15.66 -1.25
N SER A 56 5.53 -16.55 -2.21
CA SER A 56 6.72 -16.54 -3.05
C SER A 56 6.76 -15.44 -4.10
N ASP A 57 5.61 -14.81 -4.39
CA ASP A 57 5.55 -13.74 -5.39
C ASP A 57 6.14 -12.43 -4.84
N PHE A 58 6.24 -12.28 -3.51
CA PHE A 58 6.94 -11.15 -2.89
C PHE A 58 8.45 -11.40 -2.82
N VAL A 59 9.23 -10.51 -3.44
CA VAL A 59 10.70 -10.58 -3.44
C VAL A 59 11.27 -9.85 -2.24
N ASP A 60 11.01 -8.54 -2.15
CA ASP A 60 11.44 -7.71 -1.03
C ASP A 60 10.61 -6.43 -0.92
N GLY A 61 10.77 -5.72 0.20
CA GLY A 61 10.19 -4.42 0.42
C GLY A 61 10.78 -3.71 1.64
N VAL A 62 10.76 -2.38 1.60
CA VAL A 62 11.41 -1.51 2.59
C VAL A 62 10.50 -0.35 2.93
N CYS A 63 10.45 0.01 4.21
CA CYS A 63 9.92 1.30 4.66
C CYS A 63 11.04 2.34 4.54
N LEU A 64 11.03 3.11 3.46
CA LEU A 64 12.09 4.07 3.12
C LEU A 64 12.15 5.24 4.10
N HIS A 65 10.98 5.77 4.46
CA HIS A 65 10.88 6.91 5.35
C HIS A 65 9.56 6.91 6.11
N LYS A 66 9.59 7.26 7.40
CA LYS A 66 8.37 7.57 8.15
C LYS A 66 8.30 9.08 8.30
N LEU A 67 7.25 9.69 7.74
CA LEU A 67 7.10 11.14 7.80
C LEU A 67 6.91 11.57 9.26
N PRO A 68 7.46 12.73 9.65
CA PRO A 68 7.31 13.26 11.00
C PRO A 68 5.83 13.43 11.35
N GLN A 69 5.45 13.10 12.58
CA GLN A 69 4.13 13.43 13.11
C GLN A 69 4.10 14.95 13.40
N THR A 70 3.74 15.75 12.40
CA THR A 70 3.77 17.22 12.47
C THR A 70 2.71 17.83 13.39
N LYS A 71 1.78 17.04 13.94
CA LYS A 71 0.74 17.53 14.85
C LYS A 71 0.83 16.80 16.18
N GLN A 72 1.08 17.54 17.25
CA GLN A 72 1.09 17.11 18.66
C GLN A 72 -0.20 16.39 19.12
N ASN A 73 -1.27 16.38 18.31
CA ASN A 73 -2.60 15.89 18.65
C ASN A 73 -3.11 14.71 17.79
N ARG A 74 -2.25 14.03 17.01
CA ARG A 74 -2.70 12.78 16.36
C ARG A 74 -2.56 11.59 17.34
N PRO A 75 -3.60 10.74 17.50
CA PRO A 75 -3.53 9.53 18.31
C PRO A 75 -2.33 8.64 17.91
N ALA A 76 -1.86 7.83 18.86
CA ALA A 76 -0.66 6.98 18.74
C ALA A 76 -0.62 6.01 17.53
N TYR A 77 -1.70 5.87 16.77
CA TYR A 77 -1.85 4.95 15.63
C TYR A 77 -1.75 5.60 14.25
N PHE A 78 -1.52 6.93 14.16
CA PHE A 78 -1.42 7.60 12.86
C PHE A 78 0.03 7.67 12.36
N TYR A 79 0.27 7.18 11.16
CA TYR A 79 1.52 7.46 10.46
C TYR A 79 1.31 7.62 8.96
N THR A 80 2.25 8.34 8.35
CA THR A 80 2.47 8.32 6.91
C THR A 80 3.88 7.81 6.68
N ALA A 81 4.06 6.85 5.77
CA ALA A 81 5.35 6.29 5.44
C ALA A 81 5.51 6.15 3.93
N LEU A 82 6.71 6.45 3.43
CA LEU A 82 7.14 6.11 2.08
C LEU A 82 7.68 4.68 2.07
N LYS A 83 7.21 3.87 1.15
CA LYS A 83 7.57 2.46 1.01
C LYS A 83 7.94 2.12 -0.42
N TRP A 84 8.73 1.06 -0.54
CA TRP A 84 9.04 0.41 -1.80
C TRP A 84 8.89 -1.10 -1.66
N CYS A 85 8.45 -1.79 -2.72
CA CYS A 85 8.51 -3.25 -2.79
C CYS A 85 8.58 -3.79 -4.22
N VAL A 86 8.92 -5.07 -4.32
CA VAL A 86 9.01 -5.82 -5.57
C VAL A 86 8.13 -7.06 -5.47
N LEU A 87 7.34 -7.27 -6.52
CA LEU A 87 6.57 -8.49 -6.75
C LEU A 87 7.03 -9.13 -8.07
N GLN A 88 7.25 -10.44 -8.05
CA GLN A 88 7.35 -11.22 -9.28
C GLN A 88 5.95 -11.42 -9.88
N PRO A 89 5.85 -11.70 -11.19
CA PRO A 89 4.61 -12.20 -11.75
C PRO A 89 4.19 -13.46 -11.00
N PRO A 90 2.88 -13.69 -10.81
CA PRO A 90 2.40 -14.96 -10.28
C PRO A 90 3.01 -16.11 -11.08
N SER A 91 3.41 -17.20 -10.44
CA SER A 91 4.22 -18.29 -11.06
C SER A 91 3.62 -18.94 -12.33
N LYS A 92 2.37 -18.59 -12.70
CA LYS A 92 1.65 -19.07 -13.89
C LYS A 92 1.58 -18.04 -15.03
N VAL A 93 2.17 -16.85 -14.85
CA VAL A 93 2.13 -15.76 -15.82
C VAL A 93 3.56 -15.41 -16.22
N ASN A 94 3.87 -15.51 -17.51
CA ASN A 94 5.14 -15.00 -18.03
C ASN A 94 5.08 -13.47 -18.06
N GLY A 95 6.07 -12.80 -17.47
CA GLY A 95 6.15 -11.35 -17.43
C GLY A 95 7.39 -10.84 -16.71
N LEU A 96 7.59 -9.52 -16.74
CA LEU A 96 8.57 -8.85 -15.89
C LEU A 96 8.00 -8.69 -14.47
N GLY A 97 8.86 -8.76 -13.46
CA GLY A 97 8.47 -8.36 -12.11
C GLY A 97 8.16 -6.87 -12.06
N SER A 98 7.37 -6.45 -11.08
CA SER A 98 7.04 -5.04 -10.89
C SER A 98 7.62 -4.54 -9.57
N ASP A 99 8.21 -3.34 -9.60
CA ASP A 99 8.51 -2.58 -8.40
C ASP A 99 7.51 -1.44 -8.20
N PHE A 100 7.24 -1.12 -6.95
CA PHE A 100 6.25 -0.11 -6.56
C PHE A 100 6.89 0.82 -5.55
N CYS A 101 6.73 2.13 -5.76
CA CYS A 101 7.02 3.16 -4.77
C CYS A 101 5.72 3.85 -4.38
N PHE A 102 5.40 3.91 -3.08
CA PHE A 102 4.10 4.38 -2.64
C PHE A 102 4.13 4.98 -1.23
N LEU A 103 3.21 5.90 -0.97
CA LEU A 103 2.89 6.37 0.36
C LEU A 103 1.85 5.45 0.99
N GLU A 104 2.05 5.11 2.25
CA GLU A 104 1.07 4.47 3.09
C GLU A 104 0.64 5.43 4.21
N TYR A 105 -0.65 5.64 4.34
CA TYR A 105 -1.27 6.42 5.40
C TYR A 105 -2.22 5.52 6.20
N ALA A 106 -1.89 5.26 7.46
CA ALA A 106 -2.67 4.40 8.32
C ALA A 106 -3.05 5.12 9.62
N GLY A 107 -4.19 4.73 10.20
CA GLY A 107 -4.72 5.36 11.39
C GLY A 107 -6.00 4.72 11.93
N ILE A 108 -6.51 5.31 13.00
CA ILE A 108 -7.79 4.93 13.62
C ILE A 108 -8.66 6.18 13.71
N HIS A 109 -9.78 6.19 13.00
CA HIS A 109 -10.83 7.17 13.19
C HIS A 109 -11.70 6.75 14.37
N LYS A 110 -11.98 7.69 15.29
CA LYS A 110 -12.93 7.51 16.39
C LYS A 110 -14.10 8.45 16.12
N GLU A 111 -15.29 7.90 15.93
CA GLU A 111 -16.50 8.71 15.87
C GLU A 111 -16.95 9.05 17.30
N THR A 112 -17.44 10.28 17.50
CA THR A 112 -17.68 10.86 18.84
C THR A 112 -19.00 10.45 19.48
N GLU A 113 -19.94 9.88 18.72
CA GLU A 113 -21.33 9.70 19.16
C GLU A 113 -21.70 8.23 19.44
N VAL A 114 -21.05 7.30 18.76
CA VAL A 114 -21.18 5.85 18.97
C VAL A 114 -19.75 5.35 19.13
N ASN A 115 -19.45 4.51 20.10
CA ASN A 115 -18.09 4.10 20.48
C ASN A 115 -17.37 3.22 19.41
N GLU A 116 -17.69 3.42 18.14
CA GLU A 116 -17.22 2.71 16.96
C GLU A 116 -15.85 3.26 16.54
N LYS A 117 -14.89 2.33 16.43
CA LYS A 117 -13.54 2.60 15.98
C LYS A 117 -13.40 2.06 14.57
N MET A 118 -12.98 2.91 13.64
CA MET A 118 -12.67 2.50 12.28
C MET A 118 -11.17 2.60 12.05
N GLY A 119 -10.54 1.46 11.75
CA GLY A 119 -9.15 1.41 11.31
C GLY A 119 -9.06 1.63 9.80
N PHE A 120 -8.01 2.29 9.33
CA PHE A 120 -7.76 2.44 7.90
C PHE A 120 -6.27 2.30 7.57
N CYS A 121 -5.99 1.83 6.36
CA CYS A 121 -4.66 1.78 5.75
C CYS A 121 -4.82 2.07 4.26
N ILE A 122 -4.40 3.27 3.85
CA ILE A 122 -4.50 3.76 2.48
C ILE A 122 -3.11 3.73 1.88
N GLN A 123 -2.97 3.18 0.67
CA GLN A 123 -1.70 3.10 -0.04
C GLN A 123 -1.86 3.70 -1.44
N GLN A 124 -0.95 4.59 -1.83
CA GLN A 124 -1.00 5.27 -3.12
C GLN A 124 0.40 5.41 -3.70
N SER A 125 0.58 4.94 -4.93
CA SER A 125 1.84 5.09 -5.66
C SER A 125 2.24 6.55 -5.85
N VAL A 126 3.55 6.80 -5.79
CA VAL A 126 4.15 8.11 -6.01
C VAL A 126 5.32 8.00 -6.98
N SER A 127 5.46 8.99 -7.85
CA SER A 127 6.64 9.15 -8.70
C SER A 127 7.76 9.79 -7.88
N MET A 128 8.89 9.10 -7.78
CA MET A 128 10.08 9.50 -7.01
C MET A 128 11.32 9.20 -7.87
N ASP A 129 11.30 9.63 -9.12
CA ASP A 129 12.24 9.18 -10.16
C ASP A 129 13.69 9.62 -9.86
N SER A 130 13.87 10.66 -9.04
CA SER A 130 15.16 11.14 -8.57
C SER A 130 15.70 10.37 -7.34
N GLU A 131 14.82 9.87 -6.48
CA GLU A 131 15.18 9.28 -5.18
C GLU A 131 15.15 7.75 -5.19
N VAL A 132 14.25 7.16 -6.00
CA VAL A 132 14.12 5.71 -6.14
C VAL A 132 14.56 5.34 -7.55
N PRO A 133 15.72 4.67 -7.71
CA PRO A 133 16.26 4.30 -9.00
C PRO A 133 15.29 3.50 -9.86
N ASP A 134 15.50 3.55 -11.17
CA ASP A 134 14.90 2.59 -12.09
C ASP A 134 15.61 1.24 -11.96
N PHE A 135 14.82 0.17 -11.86
CA PHE A 135 15.29 -1.21 -11.74
C PHE A 135 15.07 -2.02 -13.03
N ALA A 136 14.83 -1.38 -14.18
CA ALA A 136 14.72 -2.03 -15.49
C ALA A 136 15.88 -2.99 -15.81
N HIS A 137 17.11 -2.64 -15.41
CA HIS A 137 18.30 -3.48 -15.60
C HIS A 137 18.23 -4.81 -14.83
N TYR A 138 17.39 -4.89 -13.79
CA TYR A 138 17.10 -6.11 -13.03
C TYR A 138 15.85 -6.85 -13.55
N GLY A 139 15.32 -6.45 -14.71
CA GLY A 139 14.10 -7.04 -15.28
C GLY A 139 12.82 -6.64 -14.54
N LEU A 140 12.82 -5.49 -13.86
CA LEU A 140 11.67 -4.94 -13.17
C LEU A 140 11.06 -3.78 -13.95
N GLN A 141 9.73 -3.61 -13.88
CA GLN A 141 9.04 -2.42 -14.37
C GLN A 141 8.42 -1.65 -13.20
N ARG A 142 8.52 -0.32 -13.22
CA ARG A 142 7.82 0.53 -12.24
C ARG A 142 6.33 0.53 -12.55
N ASP A 143 5.53 0.07 -11.61
CA ASP A 143 4.08 0.01 -11.73
C ASP A 143 3.40 0.82 -10.62
N THR A 144 2.11 1.10 -10.79
CA THR A 144 1.35 1.97 -9.89
C THR A 144 0.07 1.30 -9.40
N PHE A 145 -0.34 1.63 -8.18
CA PHE A 145 -1.63 1.24 -7.64
C PHE A 145 -2.17 2.30 -6.68
N GLN A 146 -3.48 2.20 -6.45
CA GLN A 146 -4.18 2.89 -5.37
C GLN A 146 -5.03 1.87 -4.61
N ARG A 147 -4.87 1.83 -3.28
CA ARG A 147 -5.59 0.94 -2.36
C ARG A 147 -6.14 1.77 -1.20
N THR A 148 -7.43 1.65 -0.95
CA THR A 148 -8.19 2.45 0.03
C THR A 148 -8.96 1.55 0.96
#